data_AF-A0A821FIT1-F1
#
_entry.id   AF-A0A821FIT1-F1
#
_cell.length_a   1.000
_cell.length_b   1.000
_cell.length_c   1.000
_cell.angle_alpha   90.00
_cell.angle_beta   90.00
_cell.angle_gamma   90.00
#
_symmetry.space_group_name_H-M   'P 1'
#
loop_
_entity.id
_entity.type
_entity.pdbx_description
1 polymer ?
#
loop_
_entity_poly.entity_id
_entity_poly.type
_entity_poly.pdbx_seq_one_letter_code
_entity_poly.pdbx_strand_id
1 'polypeptide(L)'
;KEKTRIKEERKNKFNQQIQSTYQDHLKQKYYLKRLRIDIAKCQSICERLDKEKLNLEENILWKKKKQDKEEDEEEVVVDDEEEQYDNDDQFNMENQLKKLTNYLRDKHFYCIWCGQTFETLDELQNTCPGNERDLH
;
A
#
# COMPACT_ATOMS: atom_id res chain seq x y z
N LYS A 1 -45.82 -3.51 -23.40
CA LYS A 1 -44.56 -3.83 -24.10
C LYS A 1 -43.49 -2.79 -23.76
N GLU A 2 -43.69 -1.50 -24.07
CA GLU A 2 -42.72 -0.43 -23.75
C GLU A 2 -42.43 -0.25 -22.24
N LYS A 3 -43.48 -0.17 -21.40
CA LYS A 3 -43.33 -0.06 -19.93
C LYS A 3 -42.59 -1.25 -19.31
N THR A 4 -42.74 -2.44 -19.89
CA THR A 4 -42.08 -3.67 -19.43
C THR A 4 -40.59 -3.63 -19.75
N ARG A 5 -40.23 -3.20 -20.97
CA ARG A 5 -38.85 -2.97 -21.40
C ARG A 5 -38.11 -1.95 -20.53
N ILE A 6 -38.74 -0.79 -20.25
CA ILE A 6 -38.16 0.24 -19.38
C ILE A 6 -37.92 -0.30 -17.96
N LYS A 7 -38.81 -1.14 -17.42
CA LYS A 7 -38.64 -1.75 -16.10
C LYS A 7 -37.48 -2.76 -16.08
N GLU A 8 -37.31 -3.52 -17.14
CA GLU A 8 -36.23 -4.49 -17.31
C GLU A 8 -34.87 -3.81 -17.48
N GLU A 9 -34.79 -2.75 -18.28
CA GLU A 9 -33.59 -1.91 -18.40
C GLU A 9 -33.18 -1.27 -17.07
N ARG A 10 -34.15 -0.78 -16.28
CA ARG A 10 -33.86 -0.23 -14.94
C ARG A 10 -33.32 -1.30 -13.99
N LYS A 11 -33.90 -2.50 -14.01
CA LYS A 11 -33.42 -3.64 -13.20
C LYS A 11 -32.01 -4.06 -13.61
N ASN A 12 -31.73 -4.10 -14.92
CA ASN A 12 -30.40 -4.45 -15.43
C ASN A 12 -29.37 -3.39 -15.05
N LYS A 13 -29.68 -2.10 -15.18
CA LYS A 13 -28.81 -1.01 -14.72
C LYS A 13 -28.56 -1.06 -13.21
N PHE A 14 -29.60 -1.30 -12.42
CA PHE A 14 -29.46 -1.43 -10.97
C PHE A 14 -28.55 -2.61 -10.60
N ASN A 15 -28.76 -3.78 -11.20
CA ASN A 15 -27.91 -4.96 -10.98
C ASN A 15 -26.46 -4.71 -11.41
N GLN A 16 -26.22 -4.05 -12.54
CA GLN A 16 -24.88 -3.67 -12.99
C GLN A 16 -24.21 -2.71 -12.01
N GLN A 17 -24.94 -1.74 -11.47
CA GLN A 17 -24.43 -0.81 -10.47
C GLN A 17 -24.02 -1.54 -9.18
N ILE A 18 -24.88 -2.43 -8.66
CA ILE A 18 -24.57 -3.24 -7.47
C ILE A 18 -23.33 -4.11 -7.70
N GLN A 19 -23.21 -4.73 -8.88
CA GLN A 19 -22.04 -5.54 -9.23
C GLN A 19 -20.76 -4.70 -9.31
N SER A 20 -20.83 -3.51 -9.90
CA SER A 20 -19.69 -2.58 -9.98
C SER A 20 -19.24 -2.17 -8.58
N THR A 21 -20.17 -1.72 -7.72
CA THR A 21 -19.83 -1.29 -6.36
C THR A 21 -19.17 -2.41 -5.57
N TYR A 22 -19.67 -3.65 -5.67
CA TYR A 22 -19.05 -4.79 -5.00
C TYR A 22 -17.60 -5.03 -5.47
N GLN A 23 -17.36 -5.00 -6.78
CA GLN A 23 -16.01 -5.14 -7.33
C GLN A 23 -15.08 -4.02 -6.85
N ASP A 24 -15.58 -2.80 -6.75
CA ASP A 24 -14.80 -1.66 -6.30
C ASP A 24 -14.46 -1.77 -4.81
N HIS A 25 -15.38 -2.22 -3.96
CA HIS A 25 -15.09 -2.53 -2.55
C HIS A 25 -14.02 -3.61 -2.38
N LEU A 26 -14.07 -4.68 -3.18
CA LEU A 26 -13.04 -5.72 -3.14
C LEU A 26 -11.66 -5.18 -3.55
N LYS A 27 -11.60 -4.43 -4.66
CA LYS A 27 -10.35 -3.80 -5.12
C LYS A 27 -9.77 -2.90 -4.04
N GLN A 28 -10.62 -2.11 -3.38
CA GLN A 28 -10.23 -1.24 -2.28
C GLN A 28 -9.66 -2.04 -1.10
N LYS A 29 -10.34 -3.12 -0.67
CA LYS A 29 -9.87 -4.00 0.41
C LYS A 29 -8.48 -4.56 0.10
N TYR A 30 -8.28 -5.11 -1.10
CA TYR A 30 -6.97 -5.66 -1.51
C TYR A 30 -5.90 -4.58 -1.62
N TYR A 31 -6.26 -3.40 -2.13
CA TYR A 31 -5.35 -2.26 -2.22
C TYR A 31 -4.80 -1.86 -0.85
N LEU A 32 -5.68 -1.68 0.14
CA LEU A 32 -5.29 -1.29 1.49
C LEU A 32 -4.47 -2.37 2.20
N LYS A 33 -4.85 -3.64 2.04
CA LYS A 33 -4.06 -4.77 2.58
C LYS A 33 -2.64 -4.76 2.01
N ARG A 34 -2.50 -4.56 0.70
CA ARG A 34 -1.19 -4.43 0.05
C ARG A 34 -0.41 -3.23 0.58
N LEU A 35 -1.07 -2.10 0.76
CA LEU A 35 -0.46 -0.87 1.27
C LEU A 35 0.12 -1.06 2.67
N ARG A 36 -0.58 -1.78 3.57
CA ARG A 36 -0.07 -2.15 4.90
C ARG A 36 1.19 -2.99 4.83
N ILE A 37 1.17 -4.04 4.01
CA ILE A 37 2.32 -4.93 3.82
C ILE A 37 3.52 -4.13 3.33
N ASP A 38 3.32 -3.21 2.39
CA ASP A 38 4.38 -2.37 1.84
C ASP A 38 4.96 -1.39 2.86
N ILE A 39 4.10 -0.76 3.66
CA ILE A 39 4.53 0.08 4.79
C ILE A 39 5.36 -0.74 5.76
N ALA A 40 4.86 -1.89 6.21
CA ALA A 40 5.56 -2.75 7.18
C ALA A 40 6.95 -3.15 6.67
N LYS A 41 7.06 -3.58 5.41
CA LYS A 41 8.34 -3.90 4.75
C LYS A 41 9.28 -2.70 4.72
N CYS A 42 8.78 -1.53 4.30
CA CYS A 42 9.59 -0.32 4.25
C CYS A 42 10.08 0.08 5.65
N GLN A 43 9.23 -0.02 6.68
CA GLN A 43 9.62 0.27 8.06
C GLN A 43 10.73 -0.65 8.55
N SER A 44 10.58 -1.97 8.38
CA SER A 44 11.60 -2.96 8.79
C SER A 44 12.95 -2.71 8.09
N ILE A 45 12.92 -2.36 6.80
CA ILE A 45 14.15 -2.07 6.06
C ILE A 45 14.76 -0.73 6.45
N CYS A 46 13.94 0.31 6.68
CA CYS A 46 14.43 1.59 7.19
C CYS A 46 15.13 1.39 8.53
N GLU A 47 14.49 0.67 9.47
CA GLU A 47 15.05 0.39 10.79
C GLU A 47 16.41 -0.32 10.69
N ARG A 48 16.46 -1.40 9.88
CA ARG A 48 17.70 -2.16 9.69
C ARG A 48 18.82 -1.29 9.11
N LEU A 49 18.54 -0.56 8.04
CA LEU A 49 19.54 0.28 7.38
C LEU A 49 19.97 1.48 8.24
N ASP A 50 19.04 2.10 8.97
CA ASP A 50 19.34 3.17 9.93
C ASP A 50 20.28 2.68 11.03
N LYS A 51 20.03 1.50 11.59
CA LYS A 51 20.91 0.89 12.61
C LYS A 51 22.27 0.52 12.05
N GLU A 52 22.31 -0.14 10.89
CA GLU A 52 23.55 -0.63 10.28
C GLU A 52 24.46 0.48 9.73
N LYS A 53 23.89 1.46 9.01
CA LYS A 53 24.67 2.48 8.28
C LYS A 53 24.82 3.80 9.03
N LEU A 54 23.82 4.18 9.81
CA LEU A 54 23.76 5.49 10.48
C LEU A 54 23.90 5.38 12.00
N ASN A 55 23.95 4.15 12.54
CA ASN A 55 23.95 3.88 13.98
C ASN A 55 22.80 4.61 14.71
N LEU A 56 21.64 4.69 14.05
CA LEU A 56 20.45 5.36 14.57
C LEU A 56 19.53 4.33 15.25
N GLU A 57 19.36 4.46 16.57
CA GLU A 57 18.56 3.54 17.37
C GLU A 57 17.05 3.79 17.32
N GLU A 58 16.61 4.99 16.95
CA GLU A 58 15.19 5.38 16.86
C GLU A 58 14.91 6.38 15.73
N ASN A 59 13.81 6.19 15.01
CA ASN A 59 13.29 7.14 14.03
C ASN A 59 11.76 7.12 14.03
N ILE A 60 11.13 8.28 13.88
CA ILE A 60 9.66 8.41 13.81
C ILE A 60 9.07 7.68 12.59
N LEU A 61 9.84 7.49 11.51
CA LEU A 61 9.33 6.93 10.26
C LEU A 61 9.00 5.43 10.36
N TRP A 62 9.80 4.67 11.09
CA TRP A 62 9.63 3.23 11.26
C TRP A 62 9.10 2.82 12.63
N LYS A 63 8.65 3.78 13.45
CA LYS A 63 7.83 3.47 14.63
C LYS A 63 6.49 2.87 14.18
N LYS A 64 6.25 1.60 14.54
CA LYS A 64 4.97 0.94 14.31
C LYS A 64 3.88 1.70 15.09
N LYS A 65 2.83 2.16 14.41
CA LYS A 65 1.63 2.65 15.10
C LYS A 65 1.00 1.46 15.83
N LYS A 66 0.51 1.67 17.05
CA LYS A 66 -0.12 0.63 17.88
C LYS A 66 -1.52 0.19 17.40
N GLN A 67 -1.83 0.39 16.11
CA GLN A 67 -3.10 -0.07 15.56
C GLN A 67 -2.90 -1.48 15.05
N ASP A 68 -3.54 -2.37 15.80
CA ASP A 68 -3.98 -3.72 15.48
C ASP A 68 -2.92 -4.82 15.52
N LYS A 69 -2.97 -5.54 16.66
CA LYS A 69 -2.55 -6.93 16.76
C LYS A 69 -3.31 -7.70 15.67
N GLU A 70 -2.59 -8.20 14.68
CA GLU A 70 -2.51 -9.63 14.31
C GLU A 70 -1.75 -9.77 12.98
N GLU A 71 -1.15 -10.95 12.82
CA GLU A 71 -0.45 -11.44 11.61
C GLU A 71 1.03 -11.02 11.48
N ASP A 72 1.83 -11.60 12.37
CA ASP A 72 3.13 -12.14 12.00
C ASP A 72 2.97 -13.12 10.81
N GLU A 73 4.05 -13.21 10.04
CA GLU A 73 4.29 -14.05 8.87
C GLU A 73 3.58 -15.42 8.85
N GLU A 74 2.96 -15.72 7.69
CA GLU A 74 2.38 -17.00 7.21
C GLU A 74 0.84 -17.10 7.19
N GLU A 75 0.33 -17.31 5.97
CA GLU A 75 -1.07 -17.57 5.59
C GLU A 75 -2.14 -16.62 6.15
N VAL A 76 -2.47 -15.60 5.35
CA VAL A 76 -3.67 -14.80 5.51
C VAL A 76 -4.93 -15.65 5.34
N VAL A 77 -5.37 -16.25 6.44
CA VAL A 77 -6.77 -16.58 6.68
C VAL A 77 -7.60 -15.32 6.51
N VAL A 78 -8.66 -15.45 5.73
CA VAL A 78 -9.58 -14.36 5.43
C VAL A 78 -10.41 -14.13 6.67
N ASP A 79 -9.91 -13.35 7.63
CA ASP A 79 -10.80 -12.81 8.65
C ASP A 79 -11.67 -11.73 7.99
N ASP A 80 -12.97 -11.93 8.14
CA ASP A 80 -14.04 -11.23 7.43
C ASP A 80 -14.57 -10.09 8.31
N GLU A 81 -13.69 -9.47 9.10
CA GLU A 81 -14.01 -8.22 9.77
C GLU A 81 -14.08 -7.12 8.70
N GLU A 82 -15.27 -6.58 8.50
CA GLU A 82 -15.56 -5.41 7.69
C GLU A 82 -14.91 -4.16 8.32
N GLU A 83 -13.58 -4.09 8.33
CA GLU A 83 -12.90 -2.83 8.57
C GLU A 83 -13.16 -1.92 7.37
N GLN A 84 -14.21 -1.11 7.49
CA GLN A 84 -14.48 0.01 6.60
C GLN A 84 -13.41 1.07 6.84
N TYR A 85 -12.30 0.95 6.13
CA TYR A 85 -11.33 2.02 6.03
C TYR A 85 -11.94 3.17 5.25
N ASP A 86 -11.93 4.35 5.86
CA ASP A 86 -12.34 5.55 5.17
C ASP A 86 -11.25 6.03 4.19
N ASN A 87 -11.59 7.02 3.36
CA ASN A 87 -10.65 7.60 2.41
C ASN A 87 -9.48 8.34 3.11
N ASP A 88 -9.66 8.81 4.34
CA ASP A 88 -8.62 9.54 5.09
C ASP A 88 -7.53 8.57 5.58
N ASP A 89 -7.94 7.38 6.04
CA ASP A 89 -7.03 6.28 6.39
C ASP A 89 -6.18 5.83 5.20
N GLN A 90 -6.81 5.67 4.02
CA GLN A 90 -6.09 5.35 2.79
C GLN A 90 -5.04 6.43 2.49
N PHE A 91 -5.46 7.70 2.42
CA PHE A 91 -4.58 8.81 2.08
C PHE A 91 -3.40 8.92 3.06
N ASN A 92 -3.65 8.72 4.36
CA ASN A 92 -2.63 8.73 5.38
C ASN A 92 -1.61 7.60 5.18
N MET A 93 -2.07 6.38 4.88
CA MET A 93 -1.20 5.24 4.59
C MET A 93 -0.38 5.45 3.33
N GLU A 94 -0.96 5.97 2.25
CA GLU A 94 -0.24 6.28 1.01
C GLU A 94 0.87 7.31 1.26
N ASN A 95 0.55 8.37 2.03
CA ASN A 95 1.53 9.38 2.40
C ASN A 95 2.62 8.82 3.32
N GLN A 96 2.28 7.91 4.23
CA GLN A 96 3.26 7.22 5.07
C GLN A 96 4.20 6.36 4.22
N LEU A 97 3.67 5.56 3.29
CA LEU A 97 4.49 4.77 2.37
C LEU A 97 5.41 5.67 1.56
N LYS A 98 4.88 6.76 0.99
CA LYS A 98 5.68 7.73 0.21
C LYS A 98 6.82 8.35 1.01
N LYS A 99 6.58 8.71 2.28
CA LYS A 99 7.63 9.23 3.16
C LYS A 99 8.71 8.18 3.41
N LEU A 100 8.33 6.92 3.67
CA LEU A 100 9.26 5.83 3.88
C LEU A 100 10.11 5.53 2.64
N THR A 101 9.48 5.42 1.46
CA THR A 101 10.21 5.10 0.23
C THR A 101 11.13 6.24 -0.19
N ASN A 102 10.70 7.50 -0.06
CA ASN A 102 11.59 8.65 -0.28
C ASN A 102 12.78 8.63 0.68
N TYR A 103 12.54 8.37 1.97
CA TYR A 103 13.62 8.29 2.96
C TYR A 103 14.64 7.21 2.63
N LEU A 104 14.19 6.01 2.22
CA LEU A 104 15.08 4.92 1.77
C LEU A 104 15.95 5.34 0.59
N ARG A 105 15.39 6.04 -0.39
CA ARG A 105 16.13 6.50 -1.58
C ARG A 105 17.09 7.62 -1.25
N ASP A 106 16.68 8.59 -0.45
CA ASP A 106 17.47 9.80 -0.17
C ASP A 106 18.60 9.54 0.83
N LYS A 107 18.37 8.69 1.84
CA LYS A 107 19.36 8.43 2.91
C LYS A 107 20.19 7.18 2.67
N HIS A 108 19.58 6.15 2.10
CA HIS A 108 20.22 4.84 1.98
C HIS A 108 20.53 4.45 0.54
N PHE A 109 20.14 5.27 -0.44
CA PHE A 109 20.16 4.94 -1.86
C PHE A 109 19.55 3.56 -2.11
N TYR A 110 18.46 3.24 -1.42
CA TYR A 110 17.80 1.94 -1.50
C TYR A 110 16.43 2.07 -2.16
N CYS A 111 16.15 1.18 -3.12
CA CYS A 111 14.81 1.04 -3.68
C CYS A 111 14.19 -0.28 -3.21
N ILE A 112 13.08 -0.17 -2.48
CA ILE A 112 12.33 -1.33 -2.00
C ILE A 112 11.75 -2.18 -3.13
N TRP A 113 11.37 -1.56 -4.24
CA TRP A 113 10.75 -2.24 -5.37
C TRP A 113 11.78 -3.02 -6.20
N CYS A 114 13.00 -2.48 -6.36
CA CYS A 114 14.11 -3.22 -6.96
C CYS A 114 14.73 -4.25 -6.01
N GLY A 115 14.56 -4.07 -4.69
CA GLY A 115 15.19 -4.90 -3.67
C GLY A 115 16.70 -4.68 -3.51
N GLN A 116 17.24 -3.54 -3.94
CA GLN A 116 18.69 -3.29 -3.96
C GLN A 116 19.08 -1.89 -3.48
N THR A 117 20.35 -1.77 -3.07
CA THR A 117 21.02 -0.51 -2.75
C THR A 117 21.88 -0.10 -3.94
N PHE A 118 21.95 1.19 -4.22
CA PHE A 118 22.81 1.81 -5.22
C PHE A 118 23.98 2.54 -4.54
N GLU A 119 25.04 2.82 -5.28
CA GLU A 119 26.22 3.49 -4.73
C GLU A 119 25.98 5.00 -4.57
N THR A 120 25.21 5.59 -5.49
CA THR A 120 24.94 7.03 -5.52
C THR A 120 23.49 7.34 -5.85
N LEU A 121 23.08 8.57 -5.52
CA LEU A 121 21.76 9.08 -5.90
C LEU A 121 21.57 9.14 -7.42
N ASP A 122 22.63 9.49 -8.16
CA ASP A 122 22.58 9.58 -9.63
C ASP A 122 22.37 8.21 -10.27
N GLU A 123 23.12 7.20 -9.82
CA GLU A 123 22.94 5.81 -10.28
C GLU A 123 21.51 5.32 -10.01
N LEU A 124 20.99 5.60 -8.81
CA LEU A 124 19.63 5.27 -8.43
C LEU A 124 18.61 5.96 -9.34
N GLN A 125 18.80 7.24 -9.68
CA GLN A 125 17.87 7.99 -10.52
C GLN A 125 17.90 7.54 -11.99
N ASN A 126 19.07 7.14 -12.49
CA ASN A 126 19.26 6.73 -13.89
C ASN A 126 18.91 5.26 -14.14
N THR A 127 19.02 4.40 -13.11
CA THR A 127 18.84 2.95 -13.27
C THR A 127 17.49 2.44 -12.75
N CYS A 128 16.94 3.07 -11.72
CA CYS A 128 15.69 2.61 -11.12
C CYS A 128 14.48 3.15 -11.90
N PRO A 129 13.51 2.29 -12.29
CA PRO A 129 12.30 2.69 -13.02
C PRO A 129 11.43 3.76 -12.34
N GLY A 130 11.53 3.91 -11.02
CA GLY A 130 10.87 4.99 -10.28
C GLY A 130 10.79 4.75 -8.77
N ASN A 131 9.94 5.48 -8.06
CA ASN A 131 9.71 5.27 -6.62
C ASN A 131 8.34 4.66 -6.29
N GLU A 132 7.60 4.27 -7.30
CA GLU A 132 6.29 3.66 -7.15
C GLU A 132 6.34 2.19 -7.54
N ARG A 133 5.51 1.39 -6.87
CA ARG A 133 5.41 -0.05 -7.11
C ARG A 133 5.05 -0.33 -8.56
N ASP A 134 4.08 0.39 -9.12
CA ASP A 134 3.55 0.12 -10.47
C ASP A 134 4.54 0.43 -11.60
N LEU A 135 5.69 1.05 -11.27
CA LEU A 135 6.79 1.28 -12.21
C LEU A 135 7.77 0.10 -12.29
N HIS A 136 7.59 -0.94 -11.47
CA HIS A 136 8.46 -2.13 -11.37
C HIS A 136 7.67 -3.42 -11.59
#